data_AF-A0A8T4WMS4-F1
#
_entry.id   AF-A0A8T4WMS4-F1
#
_cell.length_a   1.000
_cell.length_b   1.000
_cell.length_c   1.000
_cell.angle_alpha   90.00
_cell.angle_beta   90.00
_cell.angle_gamma   90.00
#
_symmetry.space_group_name_H-M   'P 1'
#
loop_
_entity.id
_entity.type
_entity.pdbx_description
1 polymer ?
#
loop_
_entity_poly.entity_id
_entity_poly.type
_entity_poly.pdbx_seq_one_letter_code
_entity_poly.pdbx_strand_id
1 'polypeptide(L)'
;MKQKVETTQEIPEIKVVNRKIGPLSSGEETFVKPWEAVILEQKGLIKPIEEYSLSGLRKRVLAEGRASDLKELPEYFYEGLTHKIRLLKKEGKSEELEEMRDSLDSLIGLRVQKILRKAVSPTSVRELPPEEQFLLNQISTLIKNWEERLDSMFEKTPKEEVGTREEGIRRSIREIVGNATNIQKQRISPSDVHT
;
A
#
# COMPACT_ATOMS: atom_id res chain seq x y z
N MET A 1 -12.99 19.12 -5.66
CA MET A 1 -12.16 18.88 -4.46
C MET A 1 -11.83 20.21 -3.83
N LYS A 2 -12.18 20.37 -2.56
CA LYS A 2 -12.23 21.66 -1.89
C LYS A 2 -12.12 21.46 -0.36
N GLN A 3 -11.32 22.28 0.32
CA GLN A 3 -11.23 22.45 1.76
C GLN A 3 -12.26 23.48 2.22
N LYS A 4 -12.93 23.20 3.35
CA LYS A 4 -13.88 24.13 3.97
C LYS A 4 -13.13 25.24 4.72
N VAL A 5 -13.50 26.49 4.47
CA VAL A 5 -12.87 27.70 5.00
C VAL A 5 -13.93 28.74 5.35
N GLU A 6 -13.62 29.64 6.27
CA GLU A 6 -14.47 30.79 6.62
C GLU A 6 -13.84 32.08 6.09
N THR A 7 -14.61 32.89 5.38
CA THR A 7 -14.12 34.13 4.79
C THR A 7 -14.07 35.22 5.87
N THR A 8 -12.95 35.92 6.03
CA THR A 8 -12.78 36.96 7.07
C THR A 8 -13.15 38.35 6.57
N GLN A 9 -13.12 38.57 5.25
CA GLN A 9 -13.42 39.83 4.58
C GLN A 9 -14.14 39.54 3.25
N GLU A 10 -14.71 40.55 2.63
CA GLU A 10 -15.26 40.40 1.28
C GLU A 10 -14.13 40.12 0.27
N ILE A 11 -14.25 39.02 -0.48
CA ILE A 11 -13.31 38.66 -1.54
C ILE A 11 -14.02 38.86 -2.88
N PRO A 12 -13.59 39.83 -3.71
CA PRO A 12 -14.18 40.02 -5.03
C PRO A 12 -13.91 38.81 -5.94
N GLU A 13 -14.61 38.68 -7.08
CA GLU A 13 -14.30 37.62 -8.05
C GLU A 13 -12.85 37.77 -8.55
N ILE A 14 -11.98 36.83 -8.19
CA ILE A 14 -10.59 36.77 -8.67
C ILE A 14 -10.52 35.75 -9.80
N LYS A 15 -10.11 36.20 -10.99
CA LYS A 15 -9.80 35.31 -12.12
C LYS A 15 -8.34 34.88 -12.06
N VAL A 16 -8.12 33.58 -11.91
CA VAL A 16 -6.78 32.95 -11.96
C VAL A 16 -6.74 32.01 -13.15
N VAL A 17 -6.12 32.46 -14.25
CA VAL A 17 -6.09 31.75 -15.54
C VAL A 17 -7.53 31.40 -15.98
N ASN A 18 -7.89 30.12 -16.04
CA ASN A 18 -9.23 29.62 -16.40
C ASN A 18 -10.11 29.31 -15.18
N ARG A 19 -9.82 29.90 -14.01
CA ARG A 19 -10.56 29.67 -12.77
C ARG A 19 -11.05 30.98 -12.18
N LYS A 20 -12.15 30.88 -11.46
CA LYS A 20 -12.73 31.97 -10.68
C LYS A 20 -12.73 31.56 -9.21
N ILE A 21 -12.24 32.44 -8.35
CA ILE A 21 -12.32 32.33 -6.90
C ILE A 21 -13.25 33.45 -6.43
N GLY A 22 -14.31 33.08 -5.72
CA GLY A 22 -15.35 34.02 -5.31
C GLY A 22 -16.30 34.45 -6.44
N PRO A 23 -17.09 35.51 -6.23
CA PRO A 23 -17.10 36.39 -5.05
C PRO A 23 -17.49 35.67 -3.75
N LEU A 24 -16.90 36.05 -2.62
CA LEU A 24 -17.20 35.49 -1.28
C LEU A 24 -17.52 36.61 -0.30
N SER A 25 -18.58 36.43 0.47
CA SER A 25 -19.01 37.40 1.49
C SER A 25 -18.22 37.23 2.77
N SER A 26 -18.04 38.31 3.54
CA SER A 26 -17.44 38.22 4.87
C SER A 26 -18.28 37.31 5.79
N GLY A 27 -17.63 36.39 6.49
CA GLY A 27 -18.26 35.37 7.34
C GLY A 27 -18.83 34.16 6.60
N GLU A 28 -18.72 34.11 5.26
CA GLU A 28 -19.23 32.98 4.48
C GLU A 28 -18.33 31.75 4.66
N GLU A 29 -18.93 30.63 5.06
CA GLU A 29 -18.29 29.32 5.00
C GLU A 29 -18.36 28.78 3.57
N THR A 30 -17.22 28.55 2.95
CA THR A 30 -17.15 28.05 1.58
C THR A 30 -16.11 26.96 1.44
N PHE A 31 -16.04 26.41 0.24
CA PHE A 31 -15.13 25.34 -0.12
C PHE A 31 -14.18 25.86 -1.21
N VAL A 32 -12.88 25.94 -0.89
CA VAL A 32 -11.81 26.39 -1.80
C VAL A 32 -10.77 25.30 -1.98
N LYS A 33 -9.96 25.31 -3.04
CA LYS A 33 -8.88 24.31 -3.15
C LYS A 33 -7.82 24.52 -2.05
N PRO A 34 -7.11 23.47 -1.60
CA PRO A 34 -6.08 23.61 -0.56
C PRO A 34 -5.03 24.70 -0.88
N TRP A 35 -4.53 24.73 -2.12
CA TRP A 35 -3.59 25.78 -2.55
C TRP A 35 -4.20 27.19 -2.55
N GLU A 36 -5.50 27.33 -2.83
CA GLU A 36 -6.22 28.60 -2.74
C GLU A 36 -6.34 29.00 -1.26
N ALA A 37 -6.67 28.04 -0.39
CA ALA A 37 -6.78 28.28 1.04
C ALA A 37 -5.48 28.83 1.63
N VAL A 38 -4.36 28.20 1.27
CA VAL A 38 -3.00 28.61 1.69
C VAL A 38 -2.72 30.09 1.35
N ILE A 39 -2.98 30.49 0.10
CA ILE A 39 -2.69 31.85 -0.36
C ILE A 39 -3.63 32.86 0.30
N LEU A 40 -4.92 32.53 0.37
CA LEU A 40 -5.94 33.41 0.94
C LEU A 40 -5.76 33.59 2.45
N GLU A 41 -5.37 32.55 3.18
CA GLU A 41 -5.06 32.60 4.61
C GLU A 41 -3.85 33.50 4.87
N GLN A 42 -2.77 33.37 4.08
CA GLN A 42 -1.59 34.25 4.19
C GLN A 42 -1.92 35.73 3.99
N LYS A 43 -2.96 36.03 3.23
CA LYS A 43 -3.46 37.40 3.02
C LYS A 43 -4.48 37.84 4.07
N GLY A 44 -4.80 36.99 5.05
CA GLY A 44 -5.79 37.26 6.08
C GLY A 44 -7.24 37.31 5.55
N LEU A 45 -7.49 36.75 4.36
CA LEU A 45 -8.79 36.81 3.68
C LEU A 45 -9.72 35.70 4.12
N ILE A 46 -9.17 34.58 4.57
CA ILE A 46 -9.92 33.43 5.07
C ILE A 46 -9.27 32.87 6.33
N LYS A 47 -10.02 32.08 7.10
CA LYS A 47 -9.55 31.25 8.19
C LYS A 47 -9.85 29.78 7.86
N PRO A 48 -8.88 28.86 8.03
CA PRO A 48 -9.17 27.44 8.00
C PRO A 48 -10.16 27.10 9.13
N ILE A 49 -11.12 26.24 8.84
CA ILE A 49 -12.00 25.70 9.88
C ILE A 49 -11.16 24.88 10.87
N GLU A 50 -11.65 24.84 12.13
CA GLU A 50 -11.02 24.27 13.35
C GLU A 50 -10.23 22.95 13.15
N GLU A 51 -10.54 22.19 12.10
CA GLU A 51 -9.97 20.90 11.74
C GLU A 51 -8.44 20.84 11.66
N TYR A 52 -7.77 21.94 11.33
CA TYR A 52 -6.31 22.03 11.23
C TYR A 52 -5.66 22.75 12.41
N SER A 53 -6.44 23.16 13.40
CA SER A 53 -5.92 23.74 14.64
C SER A 53 -5.34 22.64 15.55
N LEU A 54 -4.56 23.03 16.56
CA LEU A 54 -4.06 22.09 17.56
C LEU A 54 -5.20 21.36 18.28
N SER A 55 -6.29 22.06 18.61
CA SER A 55 -7.45 21.44 19.27
C SER A 55 -8.15 20.46 18.32
N GLY A 56 -8.27 20.80 17.04
CA GLY A 56 -8.78 19.90 16.00
C GLY A 56 -7.93 18.63 15.87
N LEU A 57 -6.61 18.78 15.84
CA LEU A 57 -5.67 17.66 15.77
C LEU A 57 -5.76 16.76 17.01
N ARG A 58 -5.81 17.33 18.22
CA ARG A 58 -6.00 16.57 19.47
C ARG A 58 -7.34 15.82 19.49
N LYS A 59 -8.44 16.44 19.04
CA LYS A 59 -9.74 15.76 18.88
C LYS A 59 -9.63 14.56 17.93
N ARG A 60 -8.87 14.69 16.83
CA ARG A 60 -8.63 13.59 15.89
C ARG A 60 -7.80 12.47 16.51
N VAL A 61 -6.72 12.78 17.23
CA VAL A 61 -5.93 11.77 17.96
C VAL A 61 -6.81 10.95 18.90
N LEU A 62 -7.66 11.60 19.69
CA LEU A 62 -8.58 10.94 20.61
C LEU A 62 -9.61 10.07 19.88
N ALA A 63 -10.20 10.60 18.80
CA ALA A 63 -11.18 9.88 17.99
C ALA A 63 -10.55 8.65 17.31
N GLU A 64 -9.32 8.78 16.82
CA GLU A 64 -8.56 7.70 16.21
C GLU A 64 -8.24 6.61 17.24
N GLY A 65 -7.76 6.98 18.43
CA GLY A 65 -7.42 6.02 19.49
C GLY A 65 -8.59 5.17 19.98
N ARG A 66 -9.82 5.70 19.93
CA ARG A 66 -11.04 4.98 20.33
C ARG A 66 -11.62 4.10 19.22
N ALA A 67 -11.30 4.39 17.96
CA ALA A 67 -11.86 3.68 16.83
C ALA A 67 -11.10 2.37 16.58
N SER A 68 -11.84 1.28 16.33
CA SER A 68 -11.27 -0.01 15.93
C SER A 68 -10.65 0.06 14.52
N ASP A 69 -11.28 0.81 13.62
CA ASP A 69 -10.83 1.05 12.25
C ASP A 69 -10.32 2.49 12.04
N LEU A 70 -9.74 2.76 10.87
CA LEU A 70 -9.30 4.08 10.43
C LEU A 70 -10.50 5.03 10.37
N LYS A 71 -10.36 6.19 11.01
CA LYS A 71 -11.32 7.28 10.83
C LYS A 71 -11.02 7.99 9.51
N GLU A 72 -12.06 8.55 8.91
CA GLU A 72 -11.93 9.33 7.70
C GLU A 72 -11.12 10.60 7.98
N LEU A 73 -10.17 10.89 7.09
CA LEU A 73 -9.43 12.12 7.08
C LEU A 73 -9.74 12.86 5.78
N PRO A 74 -9.73 14.21 5.80
CA PRO A 74 -9.73 14.98 4.57
C PRO A 74 -8.60 14.50 3.65
N GLU A 75 -8.88 14.40 2.35
CA GLU A 75 -7.92 13.89 1.37
C GLU A 75 -6.55 14.59 1.40
N TYR A 76 -6.53 15.91 1.64
CA TYR A 76 -5.31 16.73 1.72
C TYR A 76 -4.94 17.10 3.16
N PHE A 77 -5.27 16.25 4.12
CA PHE A 77 -5.09 16.53 5.54
C PHE A 77 -3.64 16.87 5.90
N TYR A 78 -2.68 16.08 5.41
CA TYR A 78 -1.26 16.26 5.69
C TYR A 78 -0.68 17.53 5.06
N GLU A 79 -1.15 17.90 3.87
CA GLU A 79 -0.78 19.16 3.22
C GLU A 79 -1.28 20.36 4.03
N GLY A 80 -2.54 20.33 4.48
CA GLY A 80 -3.12 21.37 5.32
C GLY A 80 -2.36 21.55 6.64
N LEU A 81 -1.99 20.46 7.31
CA LEU A 81 -1.16 20.52 8.53
C LEU A 81 0.24 21.05 8.25
N THR A 82 0.87 20.64 7.14
CA THR A 82 2.19 21.14 6.75
C THR A 82 2.16 22.66 6.56
N HIS A 83 1.09 23.21 6.00
CA HIS A 83 0.90 24.65 5.90
C HIS A 83 0.82 25.30 7.28
N LYS A 84 -0.02 24.77 8.17
CA LYS A 84 -0.18 25.31 9.53
C LYS A 84 1.13 25.31 10.31
N ILE A 85 1.88 24.21 10.25
CA ILE A 85 3.21 24.06 10.87
C ILE A 85 4.18 25.12 10.33
N ARG A 86 4.19 25.36 9.01
CA ARG A 86 5.03 26.41 8.39
C ARG A 86 4.63 27.80 8.85
N LEU A 87 3.33 28.07 9.02
CA LEU A 87 2.83 29.34 9.52
C LEU A 87 3.26 29.57 10.97
N LEU A 88 3.04 28.61 11.87
CA LEU A 88 3.48 28.68 13.27
C LEU A 88 4.99 28.93 13.39
N LYS A 89 5.79 28.26 12.54
CA LYS A 89 7.24 28.48 12.47
C LYS A 89 7.59 29.91 12.05
N LYS A 90 6.88 30.50 11.09
CA LYS A 90 7.09 31.90 10.66
C LYS A 90 6.66 32.90 11.73
N GLU A 91 5.60 32.60 12.47
CA GLU A 91 5.07 33.42 13.56
C GLU A 91 5.90 33.33 14.86
N GLY A 92 6.93 32.46 14.90
CA GLY A 92 7.77 32.29 16.08
C GLY A 92 7.07 31.58 17.26
N LYS A 93 5.94 30.91 17.02
CA LYS A 93 5.15 30.20 18.03
C LYS A 93 5.73 28.82 18.32
N SER A 94 6.90 28.78 18.95
CA SER A 94 7.67 27.54 19.13
C SER A 94 6.95 26.48 19.97
N GLU A 95 6.25 26.88 21.02
CA GLU A 95 5.50 25.96 21.90
C GLU A 95 4.33 25.31 21.16
N GLU A 96 3.47 26.10 20.51
CA GLU A 96 2.34 25.58 19.72
C GLU A 96 2.82 24.69 18.55
N LEU A 97 3.96 25.02 17.95
CA LEU A 97 4.59 24.23 16.91
C LEU A 97 5.03 22.85 17.41
N GLU A 98 5.63 22.78 18.59
CA GLU A 98 6.05 21.52 19.23
C GLU A 98 4.84 20.66 19.59
N GLU A 99 3.83 21.24 20.25
CA GLU A 99 2.61 20.52 20.60
C GLU A 99 1.86 19.97 19.37
N MET A 100 1.90 20.71 18.26
CA MET A 100 1.30 20.28 17.00
C MET A 100 2.06 19.11 16.37
N ARG A 101 3.40 19.08 16.48
CA ARG A 101 4.22 17.97 16.02
C ARG A 101 3.98 16.71 16.85
N ASP A 102 3.98 16.83 18.17
CA ASP A 102 3.73 15.70 19.06
C ASP A 102 2.35 15.08 18.82
N SER A 103 1.34 15.94 18.62
CA SER A 103 -0.02 15.48 18.29
C SER A 103 -0.10 14.82 16.92
N LEU A 104 0.66 15.31 15.93
CA LEU A 104 0.74 14.70 14.60
C LEU A 104 1.44 13.35 14.65
N ASP A 105 2.57 13.24 15.35
CA ASP A 105 3.32 11.99 15.50
C ASP A 105 2.47 10.93 16.21
N SER A 106 1.71 11.35 17.24
CA SER A 106 0.74 10.49 17.92
C SER A 106 -0.35 9.97 16.96
N LEU A 107 -0.91 10.86 16.12
CA LEU A 107 -1.91 10.47 15.12
C LEU A 107 -1.33 9.50 14.11
N ILE A 108 -0.13 9.79 13.58
CA ILE A 108 0.57 8.94 12.62
C ILE A 108 0.82 7.56 13.22
N GLY A 109 1.34 7.49 14.45
CA GLY A 109 1.60 6.23 15.14
C GLY A 109 0.36 5.33 15.25
N LEU A 110 -0.77 5.90 15.68
CA LEU A 110 -2.05 5.19 15.77
C LEU A 110 -2.51 4.69 14.39
N ARG A 111 -2.39 5.52 13.36
CA ARG A 111 -2.86 5.18 12.01
C ARG A 111 -1.98 4.17 11.31
N VAL A 112 -0.66 4.24 11.46
CA VAL A 112 0.29 3.25 10.94
C VAL A 112 -0.05 1.84 11.44
N GLN A 113 -0.34 1.68 12.73
CA GLN A 113 -0.76 0.39 13.28
C GLN A 113 -2.01 -0.17 12.60
N LYS A 114 -2.98 0.69 12.31
CA LYS A 114 -4.24 0.30 11.64
C LYS A 114 -4.04 0.02 10.16
N ILE A 115 -3.21 0.80 9.47
CA ILE A 115 -2.83 0.57 8.07
C ILE A 115 -2.14 -0.78 7.94
N LEU A 116 -1.20 -1.12 8.84
CA LEU A 116 -0.55 -2.43 8.86
C LEU A 116 -1.56 -3.59 8.97
N ARG A 117 -2.56 -3.47 9.87
CA ARG A 117 -3.63 -4.48 9.97
C ARG A 117 -4.43 -4.63 8.68
N LYS A 118 -4.73 -3.52 8.00
CA LYS A 118 -5.41 -3.54 6.70
C LYS A 118 -4.55 -4.13 5.59
N ALA A 119 -3.23 -3.92 5.63
CA ALA A 119 -2.31 -4.44 4.62
C ALA A 119 -2.28 -5.97 4.63
N VAL A 120 -2.38 -6.59 5.82
CA VAL A 120 -2.45 -8.04 6.01
C VAL A 120 -3.83 -8.60 5.67
N SER A 121 -4.90 -7.88 6.01
CA SER A 121 -6.28 -8.31 5.79
C SER A 121 -7.07 -7.25 5.01
N PRO A 122 -7.01 -7.26 3.66
CA PRO A 122 -7.67 -6.26 2.84
C PRO A 122 -9.19 -6.36 3.01
N THR A 123 -9.73 -5.51 3.88
CA THR A 123 -11.15 -5.22 4.02
C THR A 123 -11.47 -3.96 3.24
N SER A 124 -12.74 -3.79 2.82
CA SER A 124 -13.21 -2.72 1.92
C SER A 124 -12.43 -1.41 2.06
N VAL A 125 -11.83 -0.97 0.96
CA VAL A 125 -11.01 0.24 0.88
C VAL A 125 -11.91 1.44 1.09
N ARG A 126 -11.92 2.00 2.31
CA ARG A 126 -12.37 3.37 2.52
C ARG A 126 -11.34 4.30 1.88
N GLU A 127 -11.79 5.45 1.38
CA GLU A 127 -10.88 6.47 0.83
C GLU A 127 -9.87 6.90 1.90
N LEU A 128 -8.59 6.59 1.66
CA LEU A 128 -7.47 7.03 2.48
C LEU A 128 -6.83 8.26 1.83
N PRO A 129 -6.21 9.16 2.64
CA PRO A 129 -5.33 10.18 2.09
C PRO A 129 -4.28 9.57 1.15
N PRO A 130 -3.89 10.25 0.06
CA PRO A 130 -2.93 9.72 -0.91
C PRO A 130 -1.62 9.23 -0.28
N GLU A 131 -1.14 9.91 0.77
CA GLU A 131 0.06 9.53 1.51
C GLU A 131 -0.10 8.18 2.22
N GLU A 132 -1.27 7.93 2.82
CA GLU A 132 -1.58 6.67 3.50
C GLU A 132 -1.87 5.54 2.52
N GLN A 133 -2.56 5.86 1.42
CA GLN A 133 -2.82 4.89 0.34
C GLN A 133 -1.50 4.41 -0.28
N PHE A 134 -0.54 5.33 -0.47
CA PHE A 134 0.80 4.98 -0.92
C PHE A 134 1.46 3.98 0.04
N LEU A 135 1.45 4.26 1.35
CA LEU A 135 2.02 3.39 2.37
C LEU A 135 1.35 2.00 2.37
N LEU A 136 0.02 1.94 2.34
CA LEU A 136 -0.75 0.70 2.28
C LEU A 136 -0.33 -0.14 1.07
N ASN A 137 -0.28 0.46 -0.11
CA ASN A 137 0.11 -0.23 -1.35
C ASN A 137 1.52 -0.82 -1.27
N GLN A 138 2.47 -0.07 -0.71
CA GLN A 138 3.85 -0.56 -0.53
C GLN A 138 3.90 -1.75 0.41
N ILE A 139 3.25 -1.67 1.57
CA ILE A 139 3.26 -2.75 2.57
C ILE A 139 2.57 -3.99 2.03
N SER A 140 1.39 -3.86 1.41
CA SER A 140 0.69 -4.99 0.80
C SER A 140 1.51 -5.68 -0.28
N THR A 141 2.25 -4.90 -1.09
CA THR A 141 3.17 -5.48 -2.10
C THR A 141 4.30 -6.25 -1.44
N LEU A 142 4.91 -5.71 -0.36
CA LEU A 142 5.98 -6.38 0.37
C LEU A 142 5.51 -7.69 1.01
N ILE A 143 4.33 -7.69 1.63
CA ILE A 143 3.74 -8.89 2.23
C ILE A 143 3.50 -9.94 1.15
N LYS A 144 2.85 -9.57 0.05
CA LYS A 144 2.57 -10.48 -1.07
C LYS A 144 3.84 -11.11 -1.64
N ASN A 145 4.87 -10.29 -1.89
CA ASN A 145 6.14 -10.79 -2.42
C ASN A 145 6.84 -11.76 -1.45
N TRP A 146 6.70 -11.53 -0.14
CA TRP A 146 7.23 -12.42 0.88
C TRP A 146 6.46 -13.74 0.94
N GLU A 147 5.13 -13.70 0.88
CA GLU A 147 4.26 -14.88 0.82
C GLU A 147 4.59 -15.74 -0.41
N GLU A 148 4.64 -15.15 -1.61
CA GLU A 148 5.01 -15.84 -2.85
C GLU A 148 6.40 -16.49 -2.77
N ARG A 149 7.35 -15.81 -2.13
CA ARG A 149 8.69 -16.37 -1.91
C ARG A 149 8.65 -17.58 -0.98
N LEU A 150 7.90 -17.51 0.12
CA LEU A 150 7.75 -18.65 1.02
C LEU A 150 7.09 -19.83 0.32
N ASP A 151 6.00 -19.60 -0.40
CA ASP A 151 5.29 -20.64 -1.16
C ASP A 151 6.25 -21.34 -2.12
N SER A 152 7.07 -20.59 -2.87
CA SER A 152 8.07 -21.17 -3.78
C SER A 152 9.15 -22.02 -3.09
N MET A 153 9.46 -21.75 -1.82
CA MET A 153 10.42 -22.54 -1.03
C MET A 153 9.81 -23.84 -0.54
N PHE A 154 8.50 -23.85 -0.27
CA PHE A 154 7.75 -25.03 0.17
C PHE A 154 7.19 -25.86 -1.00
N GLU A 155 7.06 -25.29 -2.20
CA GLU A 155 6.68 -26.02 -3.44
C GLU A 155 7.81 -26.87 -4.05
N LYS A 156 8.87 -27.19 -3.27
CA LYS A 156 9.89 -28.18 -3.65
C LYS A 156 9.99 -29.35 -2.67
N THR A 157 9.01 -30.24 -2.75
CA THR A 157 9.37 -31.59 -3.20
C THR A 157 8.94 -31.70 -4.66
N PRO A 158 9.87 -31.83 -5.62
CA PRO A 158 9.52 -32.54 -6.84
C PRO A 158 8.91 -33.84 -6.35
N LYS A 159 7.68 -34.15 -6.74
CA LYS A 159 7.25 -35.55 -6.78
C LYS A 159 8.41 -36.23 -7.49
N GLU A 160 9.08 -37.11 -6.75
CA GLU A 160 10.03 -38.04 -7.31
C GLU A 160 9.47 -38.48 -8.66
N GLU A 161 10.30 -38.38 -9.69
CA GLU A 161 10.08 -39.06 -10.95
C GLU A 161 10.03 -40.58 -10.67
N VAL A 162 8.96 -41.06 -10.02
CA VAL A 162 8.66 -42.48 -9.82
C VAL A 162 8.19 -43.10 -11.15
N GLY A 163 8.04 -42.31 -12.22
CA GLY A 163 7.65 -42.80 -13.55
C GLY A 163 8.82 -43.26 -14.43
N THR A 164 9.99 -42.60 -14.39
CA THR A 164 10.96 -42.73 -15.49
C THR A 164 12.04 -43.78 -15.24
N ARG A 165 12.33 -44.13 -13.98
CA ARG A 165 13.36 -45.12 -13.66
C ARG A 165 12.85 -46.57 -13.70
N GLU A 166 11.56 -46.80 -13.45
CA GLU A 166 10.97 -48.14 -13.60
C GLU A 166 10.87 -48.57 -15.06
N GLU A 167 10.61 -47.66 -16.00
CA GLU A 167 10.54 -48.00 -17.43
C GLU A 167 11.90 -48.33 -18.04
N GLY A 168 12.98 -47.69 -17.56
CA GLY A 168 14.36 -48.03 -17.94
C GLY A 168 14.82 -49.37 -17.38
N ILE A 169 14.48 -49.66 -16.11
CA ILE A 169 14.82 -50.95 -15.47
C ILE A 169 13.98 -52.09 -16.05
N ARG A 170 12.69 -51.89 -16.33
CA ARG A 170 11.84 -52.90 -17.00
C ARG A 170 12.24 -53.16 -18.46
N ARG A 171 12.70 -52.13 -19.20
CA ARG A 171 13.29 -52.32 -20.55
C ARG A 171 14.62 -53.07 -20.50
N SER A 172 15.50 -52.70 -19.58
CA SER A 172 16.81 -53.36 -19.42
C SER A 172 16.66 -54.83 -18.98
N ILE A 173 15.73 -55.15 -18.08
CA ILE A 173 15.44 -56.54 -17.69
C ILE A 173 14.82 -57.33 -18.86
N ARG A 174 13.95 -56.74 -19.69
CA ARG A 174 13.43 -57.43 -20.90
C ARG A 174 14.50 -57.67 -21.96
N GLU A 175 15.47 -56.77 -22.14
CA GLU A 175 16.60 -56.98 -23.06
C GLU A 175 17.58 -58.04 -22.54
N ILE A 176 17.84 -58.09 -21.23
CA ILE A 176 18.69 -59.11 -20.61
C ILE A 176 18.04 -60.50 -20.68
N VAL A 177 16.73 -60.60 -20.42
CA VAL A 177 15.98 -61.87 -20.51
C VAL A 177 15.76 -62.32 -21.96
N GLY A 178 15.62 -61.38 -22.90
CA GLY A 178 15.56 -61.67 -24.34
C GLY A 178 16.90 -62.17 -24.92
N ASN A 179 18.04 -61.70 -24.40
CA ASN A 179 19.36 -62.20 -24.81
C ASN A 179 19.75 -63.52 -24.13
N ALA A 180 19.26 -63.80 -22.92
CA ALA A 180 19.48 -65.08 -22.24
C ALA A 180 18.73 -66.26 -22.92
N THR A 181 17.71 -65.99 -23.73
CA THR A 181 16.95 -67.02 -24.47
C THR A 181 17.50 -67.33 -25.86
N ASN A 182 18.62 -66.72 -26.27
CA ASN A 182 19.24 -66.94 -27.58
C ASN A 182 20.64 -67.57 -27.55
N ILE A 183 21.01 -68.25 -26.44
CA ILE A 183 22.24 -69.04 -26.32
C ILE A 183 21.88 -70.52 -26.18
N GLN A 184 21.25 -71.09 -27.21
CA GLN A 184 21.27 -72.54 -27.46
C GLN A 184 20.73 -72.84 -28.88
N LYS A 185 21.46 -72.38 -29.90
CA LYS A 185 21.38 -72.94 -31.26
C LYS A 185 22.69 -72.73 -32.04
N GLN A 186 23.82 -73.13 -31.44
CA GLN A 186 24.95 -73.58 -32.25
C GLN A 186 24.75 -75.08 -32.50
N ARG A 187 24.15 -75.38 -33.66
CA ARG A 187 24.11 -76.72 -34.25
C ARG A 187 25.55 -77.20 -34.47
N ILE A 188 25.93 -78.26 -33.78
CA ILE A 188 26.95 -79.19 -34.27
C ILE A 188 26.28 -79.96 -35.40
N SER A 189 26.81 -79.88 -36.62
CA SER A 189 26.44 -80.80 -37.71
C SER A 189 27.57 -81.83 -37.88
N PRO A 190 27.27 -83.14 -37.76
CA PRO A 190 28.19 -84.20 -38.10
C PRO A 190 27.96 -84.62 -39.56
N SER A 191 28.99 -84.49 -40.39
CA SER A 191 29.08 -85.18 -41.68
C SER A 191 30.55 -85.24 -42.08
N ASP A 192 31.17 -86.40 -41.85
CA ASP A 192 32.12 -87.05 -42.76
C ASP A 192 32.44 -88.45 -42.20
N VAL A 193 31.68 -89.45 -42.67
CA VAL A 193 32.08 -90.87 -42.72
C VAL A 193 31.74 -91.37 -44.12
N HIS A 194 32.75 -91.96 -44.77
CA HIS A 194 32.85 -92.67 -46.06
C HIS A 194 33.94 -91.98 -46.91
N THR A 195 35.08 -92.59 -47.21
CA THR A 195 35.44 -94.02 -47.40
C THR A 195 36.88 -94.27 -47.00
#